data_AF-A0A662IVV7-F1
#
_entry.id   AF-A0A662IVV7-F1
#
_cell.length_a   1.000
_cell.length_b   1.000
_cell.length_c   1.000
_cell.angle_alpha   90.00
_cell.angle_beta   90.00
_cell.angle_gamma   90.00
#
_symmetry.space_group_name_H-M   'P 1'
#
loop_
_entity.id
_entity.type
_entity.pdbx_description
1 polymer ?
#
loop_
_entity_poly.entity_id
_entity_poly.type
_entity_poly.pdbx_seq_one_letter_code
_entity_poly.pdbx_strand_id
1 'polypeptide(L)' 'MYGRGPRKPVSLGREYDVEITELSRRGDGLARVQGFVVFVPGTRPGQHVRVRVVKMGNKYAVAEVVG' A
#
# COMPACT_ATOMS: atom_id res chain seq x y z
N MET A 1 6.52 12.30 28.37
CA MET A 1 6.65 10.84 28.12
C MET A 1 6.27 10.54 26.67
N TYR A 2 7.10 9.76 25.97
CA TYR A 2 6.99 9.50 24.53
C TYR A 2 5.82 8.56 24.19
N GLY A 3 4.71 9.11 23.73
CA GLY A 3 3.71 8.36 22.97
C GLY A 3 4.05 8.46 21.49
N ARG A 4 4.87 7.54 20.96
CA ARG A 4 4.93 7.32 19.51
C ARG A 4 3.50 7.19 19.02
N GLY A 5 3.01 8.17 18.27
CA GLY A 5 1.74 8.03 17.54
C GLY A 5 1.74 6.69 16.81
N PRO A 6 0.58 6.03 16.67
CA PRO A 6 0.49 4.66 16.18
C PRO A 6 1.38 4.51 14.95
N ARG A 7 2.40 3.64 15.05
CA ARG A 7 3.34 3.39 13.96
C ARG A 7 2.50 2.92 12.79
N LYS A 8 2.23 3.82 11.83
CA LYS A 8 1.58 3.42 10.59
C LYS A 8 2.46 2.32 9.98
N PRO A 9 1.87 1.18 9.58
CA PRO A 9 2.64 0.03 9.11
C PRO A 9 3.45 0.34 7.84
N VAL A 10 3.07 1.41 7.13
CA VAL A 10 3.73 1.90 5.93
C VAL A 10 4.25 3.33 6.14
N SER A 11 5.34 3.69 5.46
CA SER A 11 6.01 5.00 5.50
C SER A 11 6.04 5.67 4.12
N LEU A 12 5.83 6.99 4.07
CA LEU A 12 5.83 7.76 2.82
C LEU A 12 7.23 7.73 2.21
N GLY A 13 7.31 7.54 0.90
CA GLY A 13 8.56 7.51 0.14
C GLY A 13 9.35 6.21 0.28
N ARG A 14 8.90 5.26 1.12
CA ARG A 14 9.50 3.93 1.25
C ARG A 14 8.88 2.93 0.31
N GLU A 15 9.70 1.93 -0.03
CA GLU A 15 9.34 0.81 -0.89
C GLU A 15 9.00 -0.42 -0.06
N TYR A 16 8.02 -1.18 -0.52
CA TYR A 16 7.53 -2.39 0.11
C TYR A 16 7.22 -3.43 -0.96
N ASP A 17 7.60 -4.67 -0.70
CA ASP A 17 7.12 -5.81 -1.47
C ASP A 17 5.73 -6.18 -0.97
N VAL A 18 4.74 -6.13 -1.84
CA VAL A 18 3.36 -6.45 -1.51
C VAL A 18 2.77 -7.43 -2.51
N GLU A 19 1.87 -8.26 -2.02
CA GLU A 19 1.00 -9.06 -2.86
C GLU A 19 -0.31 -8.31 -3.09
N ILE A 20 -0.68 -8.20 -4.35
CA ILE A 20 -1.99 -7.68 -4.72
C ILE A 20 -3.00 -8.81 -4.50
N THR A 21 -3.89 -8.64 -3.55
CA THR A 21 -4.89 -9.67 -3.21
C THR A 21 -6.16 -9.51 -4.03
N GLU A 22 -6.52 -8.27 -4.36
CA GLU A 22 -7.82 -7.95 -4.98
C GLU A 22 -7.70 -6.77 -5.94
N LEU A 23 -8.74 -6.57 -6.76
CA LEU A 23 -8.93 -5.38 -7.61
C LEU A 23 -10.09 -4.55 -7.05
N SER A 24 -9.86 -3.24 -6.93
CA SER A 24 -10.90 -2.26 -6.67
C SER A 24 -11.86 -2.16 -7.85
N ARG A 25 -13.08 -1.65 -7.60
CA ARG A 25 -14.09 -1.39 -8.64
C ARG A 25 -13.62 -0.45 -9.75
N ARG A 26 -12.60 0.37 -9.48
CA ARG A 26 -12.00 1.29 -10.46
C ARG A 26 -10.90 0.67 -11.32
N GLY A 27 -10.51 -0.58 -11.03
CA GLY A 27 -9.39 -1.23 -11.70
C GLY A 27 -8.04 -1.06 -10.99
N ASP A 28 -8.00 -0.44 -9.80
CA ASP A 28 -6.78 -0.32 -8.99
C ASP A 28 -6.53 -1.61 -8.22
N GLY A 29 -5.31 -2.12 -8.21
CA GLY A 29 -4.97 -3.25 -7.34
C GLY A 29 -4.99 -2.85 -5.87
N LEU A 30 -5.38 -3.80 -5.03
CA LEU A 30 -5.54 -3.62 -3.60
C LEU A 30 -4.61 -4.60 -2.88
N ALA A 31 -3.65 -4.04 -2.15
CA ALA A 31 -2.75 -4.78 -1.27
C ALA A 31 -3.13 -4.53 0.19
N ARG A 32 -2.91 -5.54 1.03
CA ARG A 32 -3.10 -5.44 2.49
C ARG A 32 -1.78 -5.66 3.20
N VAL A 33 -1.33 -4.64 3.91
CA VAL A 33 -0.12 -4.70 4.75
C VAL A 33 -0.54 -4.63 6.21
N GLN A 34 -0.53 -5.75 6.92
CA GLN A 34 -0.92 -5.83 8.34
C GLN A 34 -2.31 -5.20 8.63
N GLY A 35 -3.29 -5.46 7.76
CA GLY A 35 -4.64 -4.88 7.84
C GLY A 35 -4.77 -3.45 7.32
N PHE A 36 -3.69 -2.84 6.82
CA PHE A 36 -3.69 -1.52 6.20
C PHE A 36 -3.86 -1.64 4.68
N VAL A 37 -4.83 -0.91 4.14
CA VAL A 37 -5.16 -0.95 2.71
C VAL A 37 -4.19 -0.06 1.92
N VAL A 38 -3.56 -0.63 0.91
CA VAL A 38 -2.67 0.07 -0.02
C VAL A 38 -3.22 -0.08 -1.43
N PHE A 39 -3.56 1.04 -2.06
CA PHE A 39 -4.01 1.09 -3.45
C PHE A 39 -2.81 1.20 -4.38
N VAL A 40 -2.77 0.33 -5.39
CA VAL A 40 -1.69 0.22 -6.36
C VAL A 40 -2.28 0.17 -7.78
N PRO A 41 -2.38 1.32 -8.48
CA PRO A 41 -2.95 1.37 -9.82
C PRO A 41 -2.10 0.54 -10.81
N GLY A 42 -2.74 -0.04 -11.82
CA GLY A 42 -2.07 -0.78 -12.89
C GLY A 42 -1.60 -2.19 -12.50
N THR A 43 -2.06 -2.73 -11.37
CA THR A 43 -1.71 -4.08 -10.90
C THR A 43 -2.91 -5.03 -10.88
N ARG A 44 -2.66 -6.33 -10.75
CA ARG A 44 -3.71 -7.37 -10.77
C ARG A 44 -3.56 -8.34 -9.58
N PRO A 45 -4.65 -8.99 -9.14
CA PRO A 45 -4.62 -9.96 -8.06
C PRO A 45 -3.67 -11.11 -8.38
N GLY A 46 -2.95 -11.59 -7.36
CA GLY A 46 -1.94 -12.64 -7.47
C GLY A 46 -0.57 -12.17 -7.95
N GLN A 47 -0.37 -10.86 -8.17
CA GLN A 47 0.96 -10.30 -8.48
C GLN A 47 1.72 -9.92 -7.21
N HIS A 48 3.00 -10.29 -7.17
CA HIS A 48 3.97 -9.77 -6.22
C HIS A 48 4.76 -8.65 -6.90
N VAL A 49 4.57 -7.43 -6.42
CA VAL A 49 5.25 -6.24 -6.96
C VAL A 49 5.85 -5.42 -5.85
N ARG A 50 6.95 -4.72 -6.17
CA ARG A 50 7.52 -3.72 -5.28
C ARG A 50 6.82 -2.39 -5.52
N VAL A 51 6.33 -1.78 -4.45
CA VAL A 51 5.55 -0.54 -4.51
C VAL A 51 6.16 0.52 -3.62
N ARG A 52 6.16 1.76 -4.08
CA ARG A 52 6.60 2.92 -3.32
C ARG A 52 5.41 3.73 -2.86
N VAL A 53 5.31 3.99 -1.55
CA VAL A 53 4.20 4.78 -1.00
C VAL A 53 4.38 6.24 -1.38
N VAL A 54 3.51 6.74 -2.25
CA VAL A 54 3.54 8.15 -2.71
C VAL A 54 2.53 9.03 -1.98
N LYS A 55 1.52 8.43 -1.33
CA LYS A 55 0.53 9.16 -0.55
C LYS A 55 0.05 8.37 0.64
N MET A 56 -0.12 9.03 1.77
CA MET A 56 -0.77 8.46 2.95
C MET A 56 -2.10 9.13 3.24
N GLY A 57 -3.12 8.32 3.41
CA GLY A 57 -4.40 8.70 4.01
C GLY A 57 -4.45 8.40 5.51
N ASN A 58 -5.64 8.55 6.07
CA ASN A 58 -5.89 8.28 7.48
C ASN A 58 -6.00 6.77 7.77
N LYS A 59 -6.62 6.01 6.85
CA LYS A 59 -6.84 4.54 6.95
C LYS A 59 -6.32 3.75 5.73
N TYR A 60 -5.66 4.42 4.79
CA TYR A 60 -5.15 3.81 3.57
C TYR A 60 -3.87 4.51 3.11
N ALA A 61 -3.14 3.89 2.20
CA ALA A 61 -2.06 4.52 1.44
C ALA A 61 -2.28 4.30 -0.05
N VAL A 62 -1.68 5.17 -0.85
CA VAL A 62 -1.53 4.97 -2.29
C VAL A 62 -0.05 4.77 -2.56
N ALA A 63 0.25 3.71 -3.31
CA ALA A 63 1.60 3.37 -3.71
C ALA A 63 1.63 3.14 -5.22
N GLU A 64 2.78 3.40 -5.83
CA GLU A 64 3.02 3.18 -7.26
C GLU A 64 4.02 2.04 -7.41
N VAL A 65 3.89 1.26 -8.49
CA VAL A 65 4.83 0.17 -8.78
C VAL A 65 6.18 0.77 -9.14
N VAL A 66 7.22 0.32 -8.45
CA VAL A 66 8.62 0.56 -8.82
C VAL A 66 9.11 -0.77 -9.39
N GLY A 67 9.18 -0.85 -10.72
CA GLY A 67 9.44 -2.09 -11.46
C GLY A 67 10.75 -2.77 -11.10
#